data_AF-A0A957NQ40-F1
#
_entry.id   AF-A0A957NQ40-F1
#
_cell.length_a   1.000
_cell.length_b   1.000
_cell.length_c   1.000
_cell.angle_alpha   90.00
_cell.angle_beta   90.00
_cell.angle_gamma   90.00
#
_symmetry.space_group_name_H-M   'P 1'
#
loop_
_entity.id
_entity.type
_entity.pdbx_description
1 polymer ?
#
loop_
_entity_poly.entity_id
_entity_poly.type
_entity_poly.pdbx_seq_one_letter_code
_entity_poly.pdbx_strand_id
1 'polypeptide(L)'
;PSITPAVAFAVVWVQILNPEFGVLNEVLSWVGIGPINWLFDPVWAKPAFIIMTLWLTGFQMIIFLAGLQGVPKELQEAAEIDGANTWRRFFNVTIPIISPIIFFNMIIGIIGSFQVFTSGFIMTDGSPQNSTLFMVLYLYRNAFELFKMGYAAALAWLLFVIIMIFTAIQFFFANQWVYYEGKVD
;
A
#
# COMPACT_ATOMS: atom_id res chain seq x y z
N PRO A 1 11.08 -3.97 -2.96
CA PRO A 1 12.40 -3.30 -2.82
C PRO A 1 12.22 -1.97 -2.10
N SER A 2 12.97 -1.69 -1.02
CA SER A 2 12.79 -0.48 -0.21
C SER A 2 13.88 0.58 -0.41
N ILE A 3 14.95 0.26 -1.15
CA ILE A 3 16.15 1.12 -1.28
C ILE A 3 16.23 1.81 -2.67
N THR A 4 15.35 1.44 -3.61
CA THR A 4 15.35 2.02 -4.96
C THR A 4 14.67 3.39 -4.96
N PRO A 5 15.26 4.44 -5.57
CA PRO A 5 14.60 5.74 -5.71
C PRO A 5 13.24 5.61 -6.42
N ALA A 6 12.22 6.30 -5.90
CA ALA A 6 10.84 6.17 -6.40
C ALA A 6 10.69 6.48 -7.90
N VAL A 7 11.48 7.45 -8.40
CA VAL A 7 11.52 7.81 -9.84
C VAL A 7 12.05 6.67 -10.68
N ALA A 8 13.21 6.11 -10.32
CA ALA A 8 13.82 4.99 -11.03
C ALA A 8 12.90 3.76 -11.02
N PHE A 9 12.26 3.49 -9.89
CA PHE A 9 11.27 2.43 -9.77
C PHE A 9 10.08 2.64 -10.72
N ALA A 10 9.50 3.84 -10.78
CA ALA A 10 8.40 4.14 -11.70
C ALA A 10 8.81 3.96 -13.17
N VAL A 11 10.02 4.40 -13.56
CA VAL A 11 10.53 4.24 -14.93
C VAL A 11 10.69 2.76 -15.30
N VAL A 12 11.23 1.93 -14.39
CA VAL A 12 11.34 0.48 -14.60
C VAL A 12 9.95 -0.14 -14.80
N TRP A 13 8.95 0.29 -14.03
CA TRP A 13 7.58 -0.20 -14.20
C TRP A 13 6.93 0.21 -15.50
N VAL A 14 7.22 1.39 -16.04
CA VAL A 14 6.77 1.77 -17.40
C VAL A 14 7.30 0.78 -18.45
N GLN A 15 8.53 0.31 -18.30
CA GLN A 15 9.11 -0.70 -19.21
C GLN A 15 8.47 -2.09 -19.00
N ILE A 16 8.28 -2.52 -17.76
CA ILE A 16 7.67 -3.82 -17.44
C ILE A 16 6.23 -3.91 -17.94
N LEU A 17 5.47 -2.81 -17.84
CA LEU A 17 4.07 -2.72 -18.25
C LEU A 17 3.88 -2.26 -19.70
N ASN A 18 4.97 -2.16 -20.48
CA ASN A 18 4.88 -1.76 -21.87
C ASN A 18 4.03 -2.76 -22.66
N PRO A 19 3.05 -2.30 -23.47
CA PRO A 19 2.15 -3.20 -24.17
C PRO A 19 2.83 -4.05 -25.25
N GLU A 20 3.91 -3.56 -25.87
CA GLU A 20 4.58 -4.18 -27.02
C GLU A 20 5.72 -5.12 -26.61
N PHE A 21 6.54 -4.71 -25.62
CA PHE A 21 7.75 -5.45 -25.22
C PHE A 21 7.85 -5.67 -23.70
N GLY A 22 6.79 -5.38 -22.95
CA GLY A 22 6.81 -5.51 -21.49
C GLY A 22 6.82 -6.96 -21.02
N VAL A 23 7.68 -7.24 -20.04
CA VAL A 23 7.84 -8.56 -19.42
C VAL A 23 6.50 -9.13 -18.92
N LEU A 24 5.61 -8.26 -18.42
CA LEU A 24 4.35 -8.74 -17.86
C LEU A 24 3.40 -9.28 -18.94
N ASN A 25 3.37 -8.65 -20.12
CA ASN A 25 2.62 -9.17 -21.27
C ASN A 25 3.28 -10.41 -21.88
N GLU A 26 4.62 -10.47 -21.87
CA GLU A 26 5.34 -11.67 -22.30
C GLU A 26 4.94 -12.89 -21.45
N VAL A 27 4.92 -12.75 -20.13
CA VAL A 27 4.49 -13.83 -19.22
C VAL A 27 3.01 -14.21 -19.44
N LEU A 28 2.14 -13.24 -19.68
CA LEU A 28 0.73 -13.49 -20.00
C LEU A 28 0.56 -14.26 -21.31
N SER A 29 1.42 -14.02 -22.30
CA SER A 29 1.36 -14.74 -23.57
C SER A 29 1.62 -16.24 -23.41
N TRP A 30 2.43 -16.66 -22.43
CA TRP A 30 2.71 -18.08 -22.16
C TRP A 30 1.48 -18.87 -21.71
N VAL A 31 0.50 -18.18 -21.12
CA VAL A 31 -0.78 -18.76 -20.69
C VAL A 31 -1.93 -18.44 -21.66
N GLY A 32 -1.60 -17.92 -22.86
CA GLY A 32 -2.56 -17.66 -23.94
C GLY A 32 -3.36 -16.35 -23.80
N ILE A 33 -2.95 -15.44 -22.91
CA ILE A 33 -3.61 -14.14 -22.75
C ILE A 33 -2.95 -13.13 -23.71
N GLY A 34 -3.77 -12.41 -24.48
CA GLY A 34 -3.31 -11.37 -25.40
C GLY A 34 -2.71 -10.15 -24.68
N PRO A 35 -1.98 -9.27 -25.40
CA PRO A 35 -1.33 -8.12 -24.79
C PRO A 35 -2.33 -7.16 -24.16
N ILE A 36 -2.07 -6.77 -22.91
CA ILE A 36 -2.89 -5.82 -22.16
C ILE A 36 -2.25 -4.44 -22.21
N ASN A 37 -3.07 -3.41 -22.47
CA ASN A 37 -2.67 -2.01 -22.48
C ASN A 37 -2.67 -1.42 -21.06
N TRP A 38 -1.77 -1.92 -20.21
CA TRP A 38 -1.73 -1.63 -18.77
C TRP A 38 -1.84 -0.16 -18.40
N LEU A 39 -1.10 0.72 -19.09
CA LEU A 39 -1.04 2.15 -18.76
C LEU A 39 -1.94 3.03 -19.63
N PHE A 40 -2.48 2.48 -20.72
CA PHE A 40 -3.20 3.25 -21.74
C PHE A 40 -4.71 2.94 -21.78
N ASP A 41 -5.17 1.93 -21.04
CA ASP A 41 -6.58 1.60 -20.87
C ASP A 41 -7.06 1.99 -19.45
N PRO A 42 -8.15 2.78 -19.30
CA PRO A 42 -8.66 3.23 -18.00
C PRO A 42 -9.11 2.09 -17.08
N VAL A 43 -9.46 0.93 -17.64
CA VAL A 43 -9.81 -0.27 -16.89
C VAL A 43 -8.56 -0.93 -16.30
N TRP A 44 -7.47 -1.00 -17.06
CA TRP A 44 -6.24 -1.70 -16.68
C TRP A 44 -5.23 -0.84 -15.91
N ALA A 45 -5.31 0.50 -16.04
CA ALA A 45 -4.42 1.42 -15.35
C ALA A 45 -4.48 1.26 -13.82
N LYS A 46 -5.67 1.11 -13.22
CA LYS A 46 -5.78 0.93 -11.76
C LYS A 46 -5.17 -0.39 -11.27
N PRO A 47 -5.48 -1.56 -11.87
CA PRO A 47 -4.77 -2.81 -11.57
C PRO A 47 -3.25 -2.71 -11.69
N ALA A 48 -2.73 -2.03 -12.72
CA ALA A 48 -1.30 -1.86 -12.90
C ALA A 48 -0.63 -1.16 -11.70
N PHE A 49 -1.26 -0.09 -11.21
CA PHE A 49 -0.80 0.63 -10.02
C PHE A 49 -0.90 -0.22 -8.74
N ILE A 50 -1.94 -1.05 -8.60
CA ILE A 50 -2.09 -1.97 -7.46
C ILE A 50 -0.95 -2.98 -7.45
N ILE A 51 -0.70 -3.67 -8.56
CA ILE A 51 0.38 -4.66 -8.70
C ILE A 51 1.74 -4.01 -8.41
N MET A 52 1.97 -2.82 -8.96
CA MET A 52 3.19 -2.06 -8.69
C MET A 52 3.36 -1.75 -7.20
N THR A 53 2.30 -1.28 -6.54
CA THR A 53 2.36 -0.88 -5.13
C THR A 53 2.67 -2.07 -4.22
N LEU A 54 2.16 -3.26 -4.55
CA LEU A 54 2.49 -4.49 -3.83
C LEU A 54 3.99 -4.78 -3.82
N TRP A 55 4.74 -4.38 -4.87
CA TRP A 55 6.19 -4.58 -4.89
C TRP A 55 6.96 -3.64 -3.95
N LEU A 56 6.39 -2.50 -3.56
CA LEU A 56 7.02 -1.53 -2.65
C LEU A 56 6.88 -1.89 -1.16
N THR A 57 6.14 -2.95 -0.82
CA THR A 57 5.84 -3.34 0.56
C THR A 57 7.04 -3.84 1.39
N GLY A 58 8.26 -3.73 0.87
CA GLY A 58 9.46 -4.27 1.50
C GLY A 58 9.77 -3.69 2.88
N PHE A 59 9.49 -2.40 3.10
CA PHE A 59 9.70 -1.78 4.42
C PHE A 59 8.69 -2.29 5.45
N GLN A 60 7.42 -2.40 5.06
CA GLN A 60 6.36 -2.97 5.90
C GLN A 60 6.67 -4.42 6.28
N MET A 61 7.26 -5.19 5.36
CA MET A 61 7.71 -6.56 5.64
C MET A 61 8.82 -6.64 6.70
N ILE A 62 9.75 -5.69 6.72
CA ILE A 62 10.80 -5.62 7.77
C ILE A 62 10.15 -5.34 9.13
N ILE A 63 9.20 -4.40 9.17
CA ILE A 63 8.43 -4.09 10.40
C ILE A 63 7.66 -5.34 10.88
N PHE A 64 7.01 -6.06 9.97
CA PHE A 64 6.33 -7.31 10.31
C PHE A 64 7.29 -8.36 10.84
N LEU A 65 8.46 -8.52 10.24
CA LEU A 65 9.47 -9.47 10.67
C LEU A 65 10.01 -9.13 12.06
N ALA A 66 10.27 -7.85 12.35
CA ALA A 66 10.65 -7.41 13.69
C ALA A 66 9.55 -7.72 14.72
N GLY A 67 8.28 -7.56 14.34
CA GLY A 67 7.14 -7.95 15.16
C GLY A 67 7.03 -9.44 15.44
N LEU A 68 7.21 -10.25 14.40
CA LEU A 68 7.19 -11.71 14.52
C LEU A 68 8.34 -12.23 15.40
N GLN A 69 9.51 -11.57 15.37
CA GLN A 69 10.63 -11.89 16.25
C GLN A 69 10.35 -11.55 17.72
N GLY A 70 9.44 -10.62 17.99
CA GLY A 70 9.03 -10.25 19.35
C GLY A 70 8.04 -11.23 19.99
N VAL A 71 7.51 -12.21 19.25
CA VAL A 71 6.54 -13.18 19.77
C VAL A 71 7.25 -14.15 20.74
N PRO A 72 6.86 -14.21 22.03
CA PRO A 72 7.49 -15.10 23.00
C PRO A 72 7.39 -16.57 22.59
N LYS A 73 8.50 -17.31 22.69
CA LYS A 73 8.54 -18.73 22.34
C LYS A 73 7.73 -19.57 23.33
N GLU A 74 7.68 -19.14 24.57
CA GLU A 74 6.98 -19.79 25.67
C GLU A 74 5.47 -19.90 25.38
N LEU A 75 4.86 -18.84 24.81
CA LEU A 75 3.45 -18.85 24.41
C LEU A 75 3.18 -19.80 23.24
N GLN A 76 4.15 -19.93 22.34
CA GLN A 76 4.09 -20.82 21.18
C GLN A 76 4.21 -22.30 21.60
N GLU A 77 5.10 -22.60 22.54
CA GLU A 77 5.30 -23.93 23.11
C GLU A 77 4.12 -24.35 24.00
N ALA A 78 3.59 -23.45 24.82
CA ALA A 78 2.40 -23.69 25.62
C ALA A 78 1.19 -24.07 24.74
N ALA A 79 0.94 -23.31 23.66
CA ALA A 79 -0.14 -23.63 22.72
C ALA A 79 0.06 -24.99 22.02
N GLU A 80 1.31 -25.39 21.77
CA GLU A 80 1.62 -26.71 21.20
C GLU A 80 1.33 -27.85 22.18
N ILE A 81 1.67 -27.67 23.47
CA ILE A 81 1.33 -28.62 24.54
C ILE A 81 -0.20 -28.76 24.66
N ASP A 82 -0.96 -27.67 24.48
CA ASP A 82 -2.42 -27.66 24.46
C ASP A 82 -3.03 -28.24 23.16
N GLY A 83 -2.21 -28.78 22.25
CA GLY A 83 -2.64 -29.45 21.02
C GLY A 83 -3.02 -28.51 19.87
N ALA A 84 -2.57 -27.24 19.90
CA ALA A 84 -2.81 -26.31 18.80
C ALA A 84 -1.92 -26.62 17.59
N ASN A 85 -2.53 -26.86 16.43
CA ASN A 85 -1.81 -26.99 15.16
C ASN A 85 -1.25 -25.63 14.68
N THR A 86 -0.41 -25.64 13.64
CA THR A 86 0.29 -24.43 13.13
C THR A 86 -0.67 -23.28 12.78
N TRP A 87 -1.80 -23.58 12.13
CA TRP A 87 -2.80 -22.55 11.79
C TRP A 87 -3.47 -21.98 13.02
N ARG A 88 -3.81 -22.83 14.00
CA ARG A 88 -4.42 -22.41 15.25
C ARG A 88 -3.46 -21.54 16.06
N ARG A 89 -2.17 -21.87 16.10
CA ARG A 89 -1.12 -21.05 16.71
C ARG A 89 -0.94 -19.71 15.99
N PHE A 90 -0.95 -19.71 14.66
CA PHE A 90 -0.83 -18.48 13.88
C PHE A 90 -1.97 -17.51 14.13
N PHE A 91 -3.23 -17.96 14.05
CA PHE A 91 -4.40 -17.09 14.20
C PHE A 91 -4.72 -16.72 15.65
N ASN A 92 -4.44 -17.60 16.63
CA ASN A 92 -4.82 -17.35 18.02
C ASN A 92 -3.68 -16.89 18.93
N VAL A 93 -2.41 -17.03 18.51
CA VAL A 93 -1.25 -16.60 19.30
C VAL A 93 -0.48 -15.53 18.52
N THR A 94 0.03 -15.86 17.35
CA THR A 94 0.91 -14.96 16.58
C THR A 94 0.19 -13.67 16.19
N ILE A 95 -0.95 -13.76 15.47
CA ILE A 95 -1.70 -12.59 14.97
C ILE A 95 -2.11 -11.64 16.10
N PRO A 96 -2.71 -12.10 17.22
CA PRO A 96 -3.08 -11.22 18.32
C PRO A 96 -1.88 -10.49 18.92
N ILE A 97 -0.73 -11.16 19.11
CA ILE A 97 0.47 -10.54 19.69
C ILE A 97 1.04 -9.46 18.75
N ILE A 98 1.11 -9.73 17.45
CA ILE A 98 1.60 -8.74 16.47
C ILE A 98 0.52 -7.74 16.02
N SER A 99 -0.69 -7.77 16.59
CA SER A 99 -1.80 -6.91 16.17
C SER A 99 -1.49 -5.41 16.22
N PRO A 100 -0.70 -4.86 17.17
CA PRO A 100 -0.29 -3.45 17.13
C PRO A 100 0.55 -3.10 15.91
N ILE A 101 1.33 -4.07 15.42
CA ILE A 101 2.24 -3.91 14.29
C ILE A 101 1.47 -4.00 12.97
N ILE A 102 0.48 -4.92 12.90
CA ILE A 102 -0.51 -4.94 11.82
C ILE A 102 -1.24 -3.59 11.75
N PHE A 103 -1.72 -3.09 12.89
CA PHE A 103 -2.44 -1.82 12.98
C PHE A 103 -1.58 -0.64 12.52
N PHE A 104 -0.33 -0.55 13.00
CA PHE A 104 0.60 0.48 12.57
C PHE A 104 0.84 0.45 11.05
N ASN A 105 1.14 -0.72 10.49
CA ASN A 105 1.33 -0.87 9.04
C ASN A 105 0.07 -0.53 8.25
N MET A 106 -1.12 -0.84 8.78
CA MET A 106 -2.39 -0.50 8.17
C MET A 106 -2.60 1.02 8.10
N ILE A 107 -2.31 1.75 9.18
CA ILE A 107 -2.39 3.23 9.19
C ILE A 107 -1.43 3.82 8.16
N ILE A 108 -0.15 3.47 8.22
CA ILE A 108 0.86 4.02 7.31
C ILE A 108 0.54 3.65 5.85
N GLY A 109 0.05 2.44 5.60
CA GLY A 109 -0.37 1.99 4.28
C GLY A 109 -1.54 2.80 3.71
N ILE A 110 -2.57 3.10 4.52
CA ILE A 110 -3.71 3.91 4.09
C ILE A 110 -3.27 5.36 3.83
N ILE A 111 -2.50 5.96 4.74
CA ILE A 111 -1.95 7.31 4.55
C ILE A 111 -1.15 7.37 3.24
N GLY A 112 -0.25 6.42 3.03
CA GLY A 112 0.58 6.34 1.82
C GLY A 112 -0.25 6.18 0.53
N SER A 113 -1.35 5.42 0.60
CA SER A 113 -2.25 5.22 -0.55
C SER A 113 -2.97 6.51 -0.97
N PHE A 114 -3.32 7.38 -0.02
CA PHE A 114 -3.86 8.70 -0.32
C PHE A 114 -2.80 9.68 -0.83
N GLN A 115 -1.52 9.43 -0.56
CA GLN A 115 -0.41 10.30 -0.89
C GLN A 115 0.37 9.88 -2.16
N VAL A 116 -0.20 9.01 -2.99
CA VAL A 116 0.43 8.57 -4.25
C VAL A 116 0.58 9.76 -5.21
N PHE A 117 1.84 10.05 -5.58
CA PHE A 117 2.19 11.13 -6.51
C PHE A 117 3.16 10.66 -7.59
N THR A 118 4.36 10.22 -7.19
CA THR A 118 5.48 9.96 -8.10
C THR A 118 5.13 8.99 -9.23
N SER A 119 4.51 7.87 -8.91
CA SER A 119 4.08 6.89 -9.93
C SER A 119 2.96 7.45 -10.81
N GLY A 120 1.98 8.15 -10.23
CA GLY A 120 0.87 8.76 -10.96
C GLY A 120 1.34 9.78 -11.99
N PHE A 121 2.32 10.59 -11.60
CA PHE A 121 2.96 11.59 -12.45
C PHE A 121 3.83 10.95 -13.54
N ILE A 122 4.77 10.07 -13.17
CA ILE A 122 5.77 9.53 -14.10
C ILE A 122 5.18 8.51 -15.07
N MET A 123 4.33 7.60 -14.59
CA MET A 123 3.90 6.46 -15.40
C MET A 123 2.80 6.81 -16.39
N THR A 124 1.94 7.75 -16.01
CA THR A 124 0.71 8.03 -16.75
C THR A 124 0.35 9.51 -16.83
N ASP A 125 0.94 10.36 -15.99
CA ASP A 125 0.54 11.75 -15.81
C ASP A 125 -1.00 11.91 -15.67
N GLY A 126 -1.60 11.09 -14.81
CA GLY A 126 -3.05 11.07 -14.59
C GLY A 126 -3.92 10.43 -15.70
N SER A 127 -3.31 10.02 -16.81
CA SER A 127 -3.96 9.34 -17.94
C SER A 127 -4.23 7.85 -17.65
N PRO A 128 -5.12 7.17 -18.39
CA PRO A 128 -6.07 7.64 -19.39
C PRO A 128 -7.37 8.14 -18.76
N GLN A 129 -7.99 9.16 -19.37
CA GLN A 129 -9.28 9.72 -18.96
C GLN A 129 -9.36 10.08 -17.46
N ASN A 130 -8.27 10.63 -16.89
CA ASN A 130 -8.15 10.95 -15.47
C ASN A 130 -8.28 9.73 -14.52
N SER A 131 -8.18 8.49 -15.02
CA SER A 131 -8.36 7.28 -14.21
C SER A 131 -7.26 7.06 -13.16
N THR A 132 -6.08 7.65 -13.37
CA THR A 132 -4.93 7.66 -12.44
C THR A 132 -4.63 9.07 -11.93
N LEU A 133 -5.58 10.01 -12.06
CA LEU A 133 -5.44 11.36 -11.53
C LEU A 133 -5.61 11.33 -10.01
N PHE A 134 -4.54 10.98 -9.30
CA PHE A 134 -4.52 10.98 -7.84
C PHE A 134 -4.70 12.40 -7.29
N MET A 135 -5.25 12.49 -6.07
CA MET A 135 -5.53 13.78 -5.42
C MET A 135 -4.27 14.66 -5.30
N VAL A 136 -3.12 14.06 -4.95
CA VAL A 136 -1.85 14.78 -4.84
C VAL A 136 -1.35 15.28 -6.20
N LEU A 137 -1.54 14.49 -7.27
CA LEU A 137 -1.21 14.93 -8.63
C LEU A 137 -2.13 16.09 -9.05
N TYR A 138 -3.43 16.01 -8.78
CA TYR A 138 -4.35 17.11 -9.06
C TYR A 138 -4.01 18.39 -8.29
N LEU A 139 -3.62 18.26 -7.03
CA LEU A 139 -3.11 19.37 -6.22
C LEU A 139 -1.86 19.98 -6.85
N TYR A 140 -0.88 19.15 -7.21
CA TYR A 140 0.36 19.58 -7.84
C TYR A 140 0.11 20.41 -9.10
N ARG A 141 -0.75 19.93 -10.01
CA ARG A 141 -1.13 20.68 -11.22
C ARG A 141 -1.73 22.04 -10.89
N ASN A 142 -2.64 22.10 -9.93
CA ASN A 142 -3.26 23.36 -9.53
C ASN A 142 -2.24 24.34 -8.91
N ALA A 143 -1.29 23.85 -8.11
CA ALA A 143 -0.28 24.69 -7.46
C ALA A 143 0.79 25.18 -8.45
N PHE A 144 1.37 24.26 -9.21
CA PHE A 144 2.64 24.50 -9.92
C PHE A 144 2.50 24.64 -11.44
N GLU A 145 1.41 24.17 -12.05
CA GLU A 145 1.16 24.34 -13.49
C GLU A 145 0.16 25.45 -13.75
N LEU A 146 -0.96 25.45 -13.01
CA LEU A 146 -2.04 26.44 -13.15
C LEU A 146 -1.85 27.67 -12.26
N PHE A 147 -0.87 27.65 -11.34
CA PHE A 147 -0.57 28.72 -10.38
C PHE A 147 -1.77 29.15 -9.51
N LYS A 148 -2.75 28.27 -9.31
CA LYS A 148 -3.93 28.46 -8.45
C LYS A 148 -3.60 28.07 -7.00
N MET A 149 -2.63 28.75 -6.38
CA MET A 149 -2.11 28.41 -5.06
C MET A 149 -3.18 28.34 -3.97
N GLY A 150 -4.13 29.29 -3.94
CA GLY A 150 -5.22 29.27 -2.95
C GLY A 150 -6.14 28.06 -3.09
N TYR A 151 -6.43 27.65 -4.33
CA TYR A 151 -7.23 26.44 -4.59
C TYR A 151 -6.46 25.17 -4.24
N ALA A 152 -5.18 25.10 -4.59
CA ALA A 152 -4.32 23.96 -4.23
C ALA A 152 -4.17 23.81 -2.71
N ALA A 153 -4.06 24.92 -1.96
CA ALA A 153 -4.04 24.90 -0.51
C ALA A 153 -5.34 24.35 0.08
N ALA A 154 -6.50 24.71 -0.48
CA ALA A 154 -7.79 24.16 -0.08
C ALA A 154 -7.88 22.65 -0.34
N LEU A 155 -7.38 22.17 -1.49
CA LEU A 155 -7.28 20.74 -1.80
C LEU A 155 -6.37 20.00 -0.81
N ALA A 156 -5.25 20.61 -0.39
CA ALA A 156 -4.34 20.03 0.60
C ALA A 156 -5.03 19.83 1.96
N TRP A 157 -5.74 20.86 2.43
CA TRP A 157 -6.51 20.79 3.66
C TRP A 157 -7.64 19.76 3.59
N LEU A 158 -8.34 19.68 2.45
CA LEU A 158 -9.37 18.66 2.23
C LEU A 158 -8.77 17.25 2.32
N LEU A 159 -7.65 17.00 1.64
CA LEU A 159 -6.96 15.71 1.70
C LEU A 159 -6.51 15.38 3.12
N PHE A 160 -5.97 16.35 3.86
CA PHE A 160 -5.60 16.18 5.26
C PHE A 160 -6.80 15.75 6.12
N VAL A 161 -7.94 16.42 5.98
CA VAL A 161 -9.17 16.07 6.71
C VAL A 161 -9.65 14.66 6.36
N ILE A 162 -9.61 14.27 5.08
CA ILE A 162 -9.95 12.91 4.64
C ILE A 162 -9.05 11.88 5.33
N ILE A 163 -7.73 12.08 5.27
CA ILE A 163 -6.76 11.18 5.92
C ILE A 163 -7.00 11.10 7.43
N MET A 164 -7.28 12.23 8.08
CA MET A 164 -7.61 12.30 9.51
C MET A 164 -8.88 11.52 9.86
N ILE A 165 -9.94 11.63 9.05
CA ILE A 165 -11.18 10.87 9.26
C ILE A 165 -10.92 9.37 9.16
N PHE A 166 -10.23 8.92 8.11
CA PHE A 166 -9.89 7.50 7.96
C PHE A 166 -9.02 7.00 9.11
N THR A 167 -8.02 7.79 9.51
CA THR A 167 -7.16 7.46 10.65
C THR A 167 -7.96 7.38 11.95
N ALA A 168 -8.87 8.33 12.22
CA ALA A 168 -9.73 8.30 13.40
C ALA A 168 -10.66 7.07 13.41
N ILE A 169 -11.22 6.70 12.25
CA ILE A 169 -12.00 5.47 12.10
C ILE A 169 -11.14 4.24 12.42
N GLN A 170 -9.90 4.18 11.92
CA GLN A 170 -8.98 3.08 12.25
C GLN A 170 -8.73 2.98 13.76
N PHE A 171 -8.44 4.09 14.44
CA PHE A 171 -8.26 4.12 15.90
C PHE A 171 -9.52 3.75 16.68
N PHE A 172 -10.70 4.14 16.18
CA PHE A 172 -11.96 3.75 16.79
C PHE A 172 -12.14 2.22 16.80
N PHE A 173 -11.85 1.56 15.67
CA PHE A 173 -11.90 0.10 15.57
C PHE A 173 -10.72 -0.60 16.25
N ALA A 174 -9.58 0.06 16.45
CA ALA A 174 -8.38 -0.53 17.05
C ALA A 174 -8.65 -1.13 18.44
N ASN A 175 -9.49 -0.49 19.24
CA ASN A 175 -9.84 -0.96 20.59
C ASN A 175 -10.51 -2.34 20.60
N GLN A 176 -11.05 -2.82 19.47
CA GLN A 176 -11.77 -4.10 19.39
C GLN A 176 -10.85 -5.29 19.08
N TRP A 177 -9.67 -5.07 18.50
CA TRP A 177 -8.83 -6.17 17.98
C TRP A 177 -7.33 -5.99 18.20
N VAL A 178 -6.87 -4.81 18.64
CA VAL A 178 -5.46 -4.55 18.92
C VAL A 178 -5.17 -4.83 20.39
N TYR A 179 -4.31 -5.83 20.62
CA TYR A 179 -3.85 -6.23 21.94
C TYR A 179 -2.54 -5.51 22.29
N TYR A 180 -2.52 -4.84 23.44
CA TYR A 180 -1.30 -4.23 23.98
C TYR A 180 -0.93 -4.98 25.27
N GLU A 181 0.27 -5.57 25.31
CA GLU A 181 0.80 -6.31 26.47
C GLU A 181 0.86 -5.49 27.77
N GLY A 182 0.71 -4.16 27.70
CA GLY A 182 0.76 -3.24 28.84
C GLY A 182 -0.56 -2.52 29.19
N LYS A 183 -1.71 -2.91 28.65
CA LYS A 183 -3.00 -2.38 29.15
C LYS A 183 -3.29 -2.99 30.52
N VAL A 184 -2.83 -2.30 31.55
CA VAL A 184 -3.37 -2.43 32.91
C VAL A 184 -4.71 -1.69 32.87
N ASP A 185 -5.81 -2.45 32.90
CA ASP A 185 -7.15 -1.90 33.15
C ASP A 185 -7.20 -1.22 34.54
#